data_AF-A0A176ZZV1-F1
#
_entry.id   AF-A0A176ZZV1-F1
#
_cell.length_a   1.000
_cell.length_b   1.000
_cell.length_c   1.000
_cell.angle_alpha   90.00
_cell.angle_beta   90.00
_cell.angle_gamma   90.00
#
_symmetry.space_group_name_H-M   'P 1'
#
loop_
_entity.id
_entity.type
_entity.pdbx_description
1 polymer ?
#
loop_
_entity_poly.entity_id
_entity_poly.type
_entity_poly.pdbx_seq_one_letter_code
_entity_poly.pdbx_strand_id
1 'polypeptide(L)'
;MLLTNAALVTGLLAGSSYAGSIPANVKTFYDGIKSKGSCSKALKSGFYALDGGAKDFSYCGDHMADYNVLYIQGKNGQLADMDIDCDGIIKSPYSDGRCEASQDTQPQSSYIEQIARYNVGIKDVDSYIHSYVVLGNYADQGKPGYTTFHPTDYGIEPLSIVAVVCNNQLFYGVWADQNGDDGPPMVGEASLAIATLCFGKDKVDGDNGHSELDVLYIAFPGSDAVPGAKGANWKASTAKAFQDSLTAQGNKLIQRIGGGGGPGPGPSPTTTGGSVPVPTCAWAGHCKGASCKTNDDCSDPWACVSGKCDTDNSGPAPSPVPTCAWAGHCKGASCKTNDDCSDPWACVSGKCDTDNSGPAPAPVPTCAWAGHCKGTSCKTNDDCSDPWACVSGKCA
;
A
#
# COMPACT_ATOMS: atom_id res chain seq x y z
N MET A 1 -27.16 49.52 -41.33
CA MET A 1 -26.29 49.70 -40.14
C MET A 1 -27.23 49.79 -38.95
N LEU A 2 -27.24 48.96 -37.92
CA LEU A 2 -26.30 47.95 -37.42
C LEU A 2 -27.09 46.70 -36.99
N LEU A 3 -26.54 45.52 -37.28
CA LEU A 3 -26.94 44.25 -36.66
C LEU A 3 -26.21 44.16 -35.32
N THR A 4 -26.94 44.12 -34.21
CA THR A 4 -26.39 43.83 -32.88
C THR A 4 -26.27 42.32 -32.70
N ASN A 5 -25.02 41.85 -32.69
CA ASN A 5 -24.65 40.46 -32.42
C ASN A 5 -25.03 40.09 -30.98
N ALA A 6 -25.96 39.13 -30.83
CA ALA A 6 -26.13 38.40 -29.59
C ALA A 6 -25.04 37.32 -29.50
N ALA A 7 -24.03 37.54 -28.66
CA ALA A 7 -23.04 36.52 -28.36
C ALA A 7 -23.67 35.49 -27.40
N LEU A 8 -23.92 34.28 -27.91
CA LEU A 8 -24.17 33.10 -27.08
C LEU A 8 -22.86 32.78 -26.34
N VAL A 9 -22.85 33.00 -25.02
CA VAL A 9 -21.82 32.45 -24.13
C VAL A 9 -22.25 31.04 -23.78
N THR A 10 -21.86 30.07 -24.61
CA THR A 10 -21.97 28.65 -24.28
C THR A 10 -20.88 28.35 -23.25
N GLY A 11 -21.23 28.40 -21.96
CA GLY A 11 -20.36 27.93 -20.89
C GLY A 11 -20.16 26.42 -21.01
N LEU A 12 -19.02 26.00 -21.58
CA LEU A 12 -18.52 24.65 -21.34
C LEU A 12 -18.16 24.58 -19.86
N LEU A 13 -19.04 23.96 -19.07
CA LEU A 13 -18.61 23.30 -17.84
C LEU A 13 -17.71 22.15 -18.28
N ALA A 14 -16.41 22.41 -18.37
CA ALA A 14 -15.42 21.35 -18.38
C ALA A 14 -15.55 20.65 -17.02
N GLY A 15 -16.31 19.54 -17.00
CA GLY A 15 -16.21 18.58 -15.92
C GLY A 15 -14.74 18.21 -15.80
N SER A 16 -14.14 18.50 -14.66
CA SER A 16 -12.77 18.11 -14.39
C SER A 16 -12.72 16.58 -14.33
N SER A 17 -12.48 15.95 -15.47
CA SER A 17 -12.11 14.53 -15.53
C SER A 17 -10.73 14.39 -14.93
N TYR A 18 -10.66 14.27 -13.60
CA TYR A 18 -9.45 13.93 -12.90
C TYR A 18 -9.22 12.42 -13.05
N ALA A 19 -8.87 12.01 -14.27
CA ALA A 19 -8.70 10.62 -14.63
C ALA A 19 -7.23 10.22 -14.63
N GLY A 20 -6.80 9.57 -13.54
CA GLY A 20 -5.75 8.57 -13.66
C GLY A 20 -6.29 7.44 -14.52
N SER A 21 -5.92 7.42 -15.80
CA SER A 21 -6.24 6.31 -16.70
C SER A 21 -5.74 5.00 -16.09
N ILE A 22 -6.54 3.92 -16.15
CA ILE A 22 -6.12 2.62 -15.64
C ILE A 22 -4.85 2.17 -16.38
N PRO A 23 -3.70 1.98 -15.70
CA PRO A 23 -2.49 1.48 -16.32
C PRO A 23 -2.69 0.09 -16.93
N ALA A 24 -1.98 -0.22 -18.02
CA ALA A 24 -2.23 -1.42 -18.82
C ALA A 24 -2.12 -2.73 -18.02
N ASN A 25 -1.20 -2.81 -17.06
CA ASN A 25 -1.04 -3.97 -16.20
C ASN A 25 -2.24 -4.16 -15.25
N VAL A 26 -2.73 -3.08 -14.64
CA VAL A 26 -3.94 -3.09 -13.80
C VAL A 26 -5.18 -3.39 -14.62
N LYS A 27 -5.27 -2.85 -15.85
CA LYS A 27 -6.39 -3.12 -16.77
C LYS A 27 -6.43 -4.59 -17.18
N THR A 28 -5.26 -5.17 -17.50
CA THR A 28 -5.14 -6.60 -17.83
C THR A 28 -5.52 -7.47 -16.63
N PHE A 29 -5.11 -7.08 -15.42
CA PHE A 29 -5.51 -7.75 -14.20
C PHE A 29 -7.03 -7.70 -13.98
N TYR A 30 -7.63 -6.50 -14.06
CA TYR A 30 -9.08 -6.28 -13.96
C TYR A 30 -9.85 -7.14 -14.97
N ASP A 31 -9.47 -7.10 -16.25
CA ASP A 31 -10.14 -7.90 -17.29
C ASP A 31 -9.94 -9.41 -17.05
N GLY A 32 -8.75 -9.80 -16.59
CA GLY A 32 -8.38 -11.18 -16.31
C GLY A 32 -9.21 -11.78 -15.17
N ILE A 33 -9.33 -11.10 -14.03
CA ILE A 33 -10.14 -11.59 -12.91
C ILE A 33 -11.62 -11.64 -13.28
N LYS A 34 -12.15 -10.65 -14.03
CA LYS A 34 -13.53 -10.67 -14.51
C LYS A 34 -13.78 -11.84 -15.45
N SER A 35 -12.89 -12.07 -16.42
CA SER A 35 -12.98 -13.18 -17.36
C SER A 35 -12.85 -14.54 -16.68
N LYS A 36 -12.05 -14.64 -15.61
CA LYS A 36 -11.92 -15.85 -14.80
C LYS A 36 -13.23 -16.21 -14.09
N GLY A 37 -14.09 -15.23 -13.84
CA GLY A 37 -15.43 -15.42 -13.31
C GLY A 37 -15.50 -15.54 -11.78
N SER A 38 -14.53 -16.20 -11.14
CA SER A 38 -14.50 -16.28 -9.68
C SER A 38 -13.11 -16.53 -9.14
N CYS A 39 -12.96 -16.16 -7.87
CA CYS A 39 -11.83 -16.50 -7.01
C CYS A 39 -11.54 -18.01 -7.02
N SER A 40 -10.31 -18.44 -7.31
CA SER A 40 -9.93 -19.86 -7.18
C SER A 40 -9.28 -20.18 -5.83
N LYS A 41 -8.49 -19.24 -5.30
CA LYS A 41 -7.83 -19.30 -4.01
C LYS A 41 -8.39 -18.22 -3.09
N ALA A 42 -9.63 -18.43 -2.63
CA ALA A 42 -10.21 -17.56 -1.62
C ALA A 42 -9.40 -17.66 -0.32
N LEU A 43 -8.96 -16.52 0.19
CA LEU A 43 -8.43 -16.41 1.56
C LEU A 43 -9.57 -16.59 2.56
N LYS A 44 -10.72 -15.98 2.24
CA LYS A 44 -11.98 -16.18 2.93
C LYS A 44 -13.15 -15.88 1.98
N SER A 45 -14.19 -16.69 2.07
CA SER A 45 -15.46 -16.50 1.35
C SER A 45 -16.60 -16.32 2.34
N GLY A 46 -17.73 -15.81 1.83
CA GLY A 46 -18.95 -15.66 2.59
C GLY A 46 -19.21 -14.22 2.99
N PHE A 47 -19.04 -13.30 2.06
CA PHE A 47 -19.35 -11.88 2.24
C PHE A 47 -20.48 -11.46 1.29
N TYR A 48 -21.12 -10.35 1.62
CA TYR A 48 -22.09 -9.67 0.78
C TYR A 48 -21.47 -8.39 0.24
N ALA A 49 -21.73 -8.05 -1.02
CA ALA A 49 -21.48 -6.70 -1.52
C ALA A 49 -22.71 -5.81 -1.31
N LEU A 50 -23.90 -6.34 -1.61
CA LEU A 50 -25.17 -5.60 -1.50
C LEU A 50 -26.00 -6.08 -0.32
N ASP A 51 -26.71 -5.17 0.34
CA ASP A 51 -27.75 -5.55 1.31
C ASP A 51 -28.84 -6.39 0.63
N GLY A 52 -29.25 -7.47 1.29
CA GLY A 52 -30.13 -8.50 0.73
C GLY A 52 -29.53 -9.27 -0.47
N GLY A 53 -28.26 -9.05 -0.80
CA GLY A 53 -27.55 -9.68 -1.92
C GLY A 53 -27.13 -11.13 -1.64
N ALA A 54 -26.36 -11.69 -2.58
CA ALA A 54 -25.80 -13.04 -2.42
C ALA A 54 -24.56 -13.03 -1.51
N LYS A 55 -24.46 -14.02 -0.63
CA LYS A 55 -23.30 -14.27 0.24
C LYS A 55 -22.16 -14.99 -0.49
N ASP A 56 -21.74 -14.47 -1.64
CA ASP A 56 -20.80 -15.15 -2.54
C ASP A 56 -19.54 -14.34 -2.89
N PHE A 57 -19.30 -13.25 -2.17
CA PHE A 57 -18.06 -12.49 -2.23
C PHE A 57 -16.96 -13.11 -1.39
N SER A 58 -15.72 -12.88 -1.83
CA SER A 58 -14.51 -13.40 -1.22
C SER A 58 -13.39 -12.38 -1.21
N TYR A 59 -12.57 -12.39 -0.16
CA TYR A 59 -11.20 -11.89 -0.21
C TYR A 59 -10.34 -12.92 -0.94
N CYS A 60 -9.76 -12.51 -2.06
CA CYS A 60 -9.07 -13.37 -3.01
C CYS A 60 -7.57 -13.29 -2.89
N GLY A 61 -6.96 -14.47 -2.78
CA GLY A 61 -5.52 -14.66 -2.70
C GLY A 61 -4.93 -15.33 -3.93
N ASP A 62 -5.64 -15.30 -5.06
CA ASP A 62 -5.18 -15.89 -6.32
C ASP A 62 -3.79 -15.38 -6.73
N HIS A 63 -3.50 -14.12 -6.36
CA HIS A 63 -2.27 -13.43 -6.72
C HIS A 63 -1.38 -13.04 -5.53
N MET A 64 -1.51 -13.76 -4.40
CA MET A 64 -0.62 -13.58 -3.25
C MET A 64 0.80 -14.06 -3.55
N ALA A 65 0.96 -15.09 -4.38
CA ALA A 65 2.26 -15.72 -4.63
C ALA A 65 3.07 -15.10 -5.77
N ASP A 66 2.41 -14.46 -6.76
CA ASP A 66 3.04 -13.90 -7.95
C ASP A 66 3.11 -12.37 -7.93
N TYR A 67 2.02 -11.69 -7.56
CA TYR A 67 1.96 -10.22 -7.52
C TYR A 67 1.97 -9.67 -6.09
N ASN A 68 1.89 -10.53 -5.08
CA ASN A 68 1.76 -10.14 -3.69
C ASN A 68 0.63 -9.09 -3.52
N VAL A 69 -0.58 -9.49 -3.94
CA VAL A 69 -1.81 -8.71 -3.79
C VAL A 69 -2.97 -9.60 -3.36
N LEU A 70 -3.90 -9.01 -2.61
CA LEU A 70 -5.23 -9.54 -2.41
C LEU A 70 -6.28 -8.59 -2.99
N TYR A 71 -7.44 -9.10 -3.36
CA TYR A 71 -8.51 -8.31 -3.95
C TYR A 71 -9.88 -8.87 -3.59
N ILE A 72 -10.96 -8.12 -3.82
CA ILE A 72 -12.33 -8.60 -3.58
C ILE A 72 -12.95 -9.08 -4.89
N GLN A 73 -13.60 -10.24 -4.87
CA GLN A 73 -14.33 -10.76 -6.03
C GLN A 73 -15.55 -11.59 -5.63
N GLY A 74 -16.64 -11.41 -6.38
CA GLY A 74 -17.82 -12.27 -6.36
C GLY A 74 -17.77 -13.38 -7.41
N LYS A 75 -18.94 -13.94 -7.75
CA LYS A 75 -19.09 -14.92 -8.84
C LYS A 75 -19.39 -14.24 -10.17
N ASN A 76 -19.31 -15.00 -11.26
CA ASN A 76 -19.67 -14.55 -12.62
C ASN A 76 -18.92 -13.28 -13.08
N GLY A 77 -17.72 -13.05 -12.56
CA GLY A 77 -16.88 -11.90 -12.89
C GLY A 77 -17.31 -10.61 -12.18
N GLN A 78 -18.22 -10.71 -11.21
CA GLN A 78 -18.62 -9.60 -10.37
C GLN A 78 -17.47 -9.16 -9.48
N LEU A 79 -17.35 -7.85 -9.35
CA LEU A 79 -16.48 -7.19 -8.39
C LEU A 79 -17.37 -6.60 -7.29
N ALA A 80 -16.80 -5.87 -6.34
CA ALA A 80 -17.60 -5.26 -5.29
C ALA A 80 -18.41 -4.07 -5.85
N ASP A 81 -19.36 -3.62 -5.05
CA ASP A 81 -19.99 -2.32 -5.13
C ASP A 81 -19.08 -1.25 -4.48
N MET A 82 -19.61 -0.04 -4.29
CA MET A 82 -19.00 0.97 -3.42
C MET A 82 -20.08 1.60 -2.53
N ASP A 83 -20.28 1.04 -1.35
CA ASP A 83 -21.03 1.66 -0.26
C ASP A 83 -20.23 2.79 0.42
N ILE A 84 -20.92 3.66 1.15
CA ILE A 84 -20.35 4.91 1.67
C ILE A 84 -20.14 4.87 3.17
N ASP A 85 -18.87 4.86 3.56
CA ASP A 85 -18.45 5.07 4.93
C ASP A 85 -18.31 6.58 5.20
N CYS A 86 -18.95 7.03 6.27
CA CYS A 86 -18.93 8.41 6.74
C CYS A 86 -18.22 8.58 8.09
N ASP A 87 -17.51 7.57 8.55
CA ASP A 87 -16.88 7.50 9.86
C ASP A 87 -15.66 8.42 9.98
N GLY A 88 -15.25 8.65 11.23
CA GLY A 88 -14.16 9.57 11.58
C GLY A 88 -14.67 10.96 11.95
N ILE A 89 -14.19 12.00 11.25
CA ILE A 89 -14.50 13.40 11.59
C ILE A 89 -15.95 13.77 11.19
N ILE A 90 -16.88 13.62 12.13
CA ILE A 90 -18.32 13.94 11.94
C ILE A 90 -18.66 15.45 11.88
N LYS A 91 -17.76 16.32 12.35
CA LYS A 91 -17.93 17.80 12.28
C LYS A 91 -16.91 18.41 11.35
N SER A 92 -16.82 17.85 10.15
CA SER A 92 -15.90 18.32 9.13
C SER A 92 -16.18 19.79 8.76
N PRO A 93 -15.16 20.67 8.73
CA PRO A 93 -15.30 22.01 8.16
C PRO A 93 -15.51 21.98 6.64
N TYR A 94 -15.35 20.82 6.00
CA TYR A 94 -15.55 20.58 4.57
C TYR A 94 -16.88 19.90 4.27
N SER A 95 -17.70 19.62 5.29
CA SER A 95 -19.02 19.00 5.13
C SER A 95 -19.87 19.82 4.17
N ASP A 96 -20.45 19.12 3.19
CA ASP A 96 -21.50 19.64 2.31
C ASP A 96 -22.86 18.98 2.57
N GLY A 97 -23.00 18.30 3.73
CA GLY A 97 -24.23 17.67 4.21
C GLY A 97 -24.47 16.25 3.71
N ARG A 98 -23.67 15.73 2.76
CA ARG A 98 -23.93 14.42 2.16
C ARG A 98 -23.80 13.24 3.13
N CYS A 99 -22.92 13.30 4.12
CA CYS A 99 -22.88 12.27 5.16
C CYS A 99 -24.05 12.34 6.15
N GLU A 100 -24.87 13.39 6.14
CA GLU A 100 -26.04 13.46 7.03
C GLU A 100 -27.16 12.49 6.62
N ALA A 101 -27.06 11.89 5.43
CA ALA A 101 -27.94 10.83 4.97
C ALA A 101 -27.67 9.48 5.66
N SER A 102 -26.42 9.21 6.05
CA SER A 102 -26.03 7.97 6.74
C SER A 102 -26.69 7.88 8.13
N GLN A 103 -27.14 6.68 8.50
CA GLN A 103 -27.77 6.39 9.79
C GLN A 103 -26.85 5.59 10.73
N ASP A 104 -25.67 5.19 10.27
CA ASP A 104 -24.69 4.34 10.93
C ASP A 104 -23.34 5.03 11.20
N THR A 105 -23.19 6.28 10.77
CA THR A 105 -21.96 7.08 10.98
C THR A 105 -21.46 7.05 12.43
N GLN A 106 -20.19 6.71 12.62
CA GLN A 106 -19.47 6.75 13.89
C GLN A 106 -18.52 7.96 14.00
N PRO A 107 -18.30 8.48 15.22
CA PRO A 107 -17.43 9.65 15.45
C PRO A 107 -15.93 9.35 15.37
N GLN A 108 -15.53 8.17 14.90
CA GLN A 108 -14.15 7.73 14.80
C GLN A 108 -14.04 6.59 13.77
N SER A 109 -12.89 6.52 13.09
CA SER A 109 -12.50 5.34 12.32
C SER A 109 -11.81 4.29 13.18
N SER A 110 -11.69 3.07 12.67
CA SER A 110 -10.97 1.98 13.36
C SER A 110 -9.50 2.29 13.65
N TYR A 111 -8.85 3.15 12.87
CA TYR A 111 -7.43 3.48 13.03
C TYR A 111 -7.14 4.89 13.54
N ILE A 112 -8.12 5.53 14.19
CA ILE A 112 -8.00 6.84 14.84
C ILE A 112 -6.72 7.00 15.67
N GLU A 113 -6.38 6.00 16.51
CA GLU A 113 -5.19 6.08 17.36
C GLU A 113 -3.88 6.12 16.55
N GLN A 114 -3.81 5.37 15.46
CA GLN A 114 -2.62 5.30 14.61
C GLN A 114 -2.45 6.61 13.84
N ILE A 115 -3.55 7.17 13.32
CA ILE A 115 -3.57 8.49 12.67
C ILE A 115 -3.13 9.58 13.65
N ALA A 116 -3.66 9.57 14.87
CA ALA A 116 -3.27 10.52 15.91
C ALA A 116 -1.77 10.42 16.25
N ARG A 117 -1.19 9.21 16.29
CA ARG A 117 0.24 8.98 16.54
C ARG A 117 1.15 9.54 15.44
N TYR A 118 0.67 9.71 14.22
CA TYR A 118 1.45 10.40 13.18
C TYR A 118 1.72 11.87 13.52
N ASN A 119 0.95 12.48 14.43
CA ASN A 119 1.10 13.87 14.84
C ASN A 119 1.10 14.84 13.64
N VAL A 120 0.28 14.52 12.65
CA VAL A 120 0.14 15.24 11.37
C VAL A 120 -0.94 16.31 11.43
N GLY A 121 -1.46 16.64 12.61
CA GLY A 121 -2.41 17.73 12.84
C GLY A 121 -3.86 17.45 12.44
N ILE A 122 -4.19 16.20 12.14
CA ILE A 122 -5.55 15.66 12.15
C ILE A 122 -5.66 14.64 13.29
N LYS A 123 -6.87 14.44 13.80
CA LYS A 123 -7.14 13.41 14.81
C LYS A 123 -7.55 12.08 14.18
N ASP A 124 -8.19 12.15 13.01
CA ASP A 124 -8.77 11.02 12.31
C ASP A 124 -8.97 11.38 10.83
N VAL A 125 -9.37 10.41 10.01
CA VAL A 125 -9.84 10.65 8.64
C VAL A 125 -11.13 11.48 8.63
N ASP A 126 -11.36 12.14 7.50
CA ASP A 126 -12.53 12.98 7.23
C ASP A 126 -13.09 12.48 5.90
N SER A 127 -14.28 11.89 5.92
CA SER A 127 -14.91 11.24 4.77
C SER A 127 -15.10 12.17 3.56
N TYR A 128 -15.13 13.49 3.75
CA TYR A 128 -15.21 14.46 2.65
C TYR A 128 -13.86 14.70 1.94
N ILE A 129 -12.74 14.37 2.58
CA ILE A 129 -11.39 14.77 2.17
C ILE A 129 -10.45 13.57 1.98
N HIS A 130 -10.46 12.63 2.89
CA HIS A 130 -9.51 11.54 2.90
C HIS A 130 -10.10 10.39 2.10
N SER A 131 -9.52 10.08 0.95
CA SER A 131 -9.86 8.84 0.25
C SER A 131 -9.40 7.66 1.11
N TYR A 132 -10.34 6.98 1.73
CA TYR A 132 -10.08 5.75 2.48
C TYR A 132 -11.04 4.64 2.06
N VAL A 133 -10.65 3.41 2.39
CA VAL A 133 -11.37 2.16 2.11
C VAL A 133 -11.64 1.46 3.43
N VAL A 134 -12.80 0.83 3.53
CA VAL A 134 -13.15 -0.09 4.61
C VAL A 134 -12.74 -1.50 4.18
N LEU A 135 -11.87 -2.14 4.95
CA LEU A 135 -11.36 -3.47 4.62
C LEU A 135 -11.32 -4.35 5.86
N GLY A 136 -11.65 -5.62 5.69
CA GLY A 136 -11.75 -6.56 6.80
C GLY A 136 -13.10 -6.51 7.50
N ASN A 137 -13.40 -7.62 8.19
CA ASN A 137 -14.66 -7.85 8.87
C ASN A 137 -14.35 -8.40 10.25
N TYR A 138 -14.71 -7.66 11.27
CA TYR A 138 -14.38 -7.94 12.66
C TYR A 138 -15.68 -8.20 13.41
N ALA A 139 -15.66 -9.23 14.25
CA ALA A 139 -16.79 -9.55 15.13
C ALA A 139 -16.40 -9.32 16.57
N ASP A 140 -17.35 -8.86 17.36
CA ASP A 140 -17.24 -8.91 18.81
C ASP A 140 -17.08 -10.36 19.26
N GLN A 141 -16.31 -10.55 20.35
CA GLN A 141 -16.00 -11.88 20.85
C GLN A 141 -17.28 -12.68 21.09
N GLY A 142 -17.45 -13.76 20.33
CA GLY A 142 -18.51 -14.76 20.55
C GLY A 142 -19.75 -14.64 19.68
N LYS A 143 -19.82 -13.74 18.67
CA LYS A 143 -20.96 -13.72 17.73
C LYS A 143 -20.91 -14.93 16.77
N PRO A 144 -21.76 -15.97 16.96
CA PRO A 144 -21.69 -17.18 16.16
C PRO A 144 -22.27 -16.92 14.77
N GLY A 145 -21.58 -17.38 13.72
CA GLY A 145 -22.08 -17.33 12.34
C GLY A 145 -21.76 -16.05 11.56
N TYR A 146 -21.16 -15.03 12.20
CA TYR A 146 -20.58 -13.90 11.47
C TYR A 146 -19.28 -14.32 10.78
N THR A 147 -19.09 -13.87 9.54
CA THR A 147 -17.90 -14.23 8.75
C THR A 147 -16.84 -13.16 8.93
N THR A 148 -15.76 -13.50 9.63
CA THR A 148 -14.65 -12.59 9.88
C THR A 148 -13.54 -12.74 8.84
N PHE A 149 -12.81 -11.64 8.62
CA PHE A 149 -11.58 -11.58 7.85
C PHE A 149 -10.69 -10.47 8.40
N HIS A 150 -9.45 -10.81 8.76
CA HIS A 150 -8.47 -9.86 9.27
C HIS A 150 -7.38 -9.67 8.20
N PRO A 151 -7.34 -8.55 7.46
CA PRO A 151 -6.32 -8.33 6.42
C PRO A 151 -4.89 -8.40 6.97
N THR A 152 -4.69 -8.13 8.26
CA THR A 152 -3.42 -8.27 8.98
C THR A 152 -2.86 -9.70 8.96
N ASP A 153 -3.72 -10.72 8.93
CA ASP A 153 -3.29 -12.14 8.85
C ASP A 153 -2.60 -12.45 7.53
N TYR A 154 -2.77 -11.57 6.54
CA TYR A 154 -2.22 -11.68 5.19
C TYR A 154 -1.21 -10.56 4.90
N GLY A 155 -0.71 -9.88 5.94
CA GLY A 155 0.35 -8.89 5.83
C GLY A 155 -0.09 -7.52 5.30
N ILE A 156 -1.40 -7.26 5.21
CA ILE A 156 -1.89 -5.88 4.99
C ILE A 156 -1.75 -5.14 6.33
N GLU A 157 -1.00 -4.06 6.34
CA GLU A 157 -0.83 -3.24 7.54
C GLU A 157 -1.93 -2.17 7.61
N PRO A 158 -2.44 -1.82 8.80
CA PRO A 158 -3.36 -0.68 8.95
C PRO A 158 -2.86 0.58 8.25
N LEU A 159 -3.76 1.36 7.66
CA LEU A 159 -3.46 2.55 6.84
C LEU A 159 -2.70 2.27 5.54
N SER A 160 -2.53 1.01 5.13
CA SER A 160 -1.97 0.66 3.82
C SER A 160 -2.79 1.25 2.67
N ILE A 161 -2.10 1.64 1.60
CA ILE A 161 -2.74 2.05 0.35
C ILE A 161 -3.49 0.85 -0.26
N VAL A 162 -4.72 1.11 -0.69
CA VAL A 162 -5.56 0.22 -1.49
C VAL A 162 -5.77 0.88 -2.86
N ALA A 163 -5.54 0.14 -3.94
CA ALA A 163 -5.86 0.58 -5.29
C ALA A 163 -7.35 0.32 -5.57
N VAL A 164 -8.06 1.33 -6.06
CA VAL A 164 -9.50 1.24 -6.34
C VAL A 164 -9.74 1.56 -7.82
N VAL A 165 -10.28 0.61 -8.56
CA VAL A 165 -10.70 0.80 -9.95
C VAL A 165 -12.22 0.93 -9.99
N CYS A 166 -12.69 2.10 -10.43
CA CYS A 166 -14.10 2.47 -10.52
C CYS A 166 -14.28 3.41 -11.72
N ASN A 167 -15.43 3.38 -12.39
CA ASN A 167 -15.75 4.29 -13.50
C ASN A 167 -14.60 4.44 -14.55
N ASN A 168 -13.97 3.32 -14.92
CA ASN A 168 -12.84 3.26 -15.85
C ASN A 168 -11.60 4.10 -15.44
N GLN A 169 -11.45 4.39 -14.16
CA GLN A 169 -10.34 5.17 -13.58
C GLN A 169 -9.69 4.38 -12.44
N LEU A 170 -8.43 4.72 -12.15
CA LEU A 170 -7.70 4.20 -10.99
C LEU A 170 -7.50 5.30 -9.96
N PHE A 171 -7.88 5.01 -8.72
CA PHE A 171 -7.64 5.85 -7.56
C PHE A 171 -6.95 5.06 -6.45
N TYR A 172 -6.54 5.78 -5.41
CA TYR A 172 -5.91 5.21 -4.22
C TYR A 172 -6.61 5.74 -2.98
N GLY A 173 -6.86 4.85 -2.03
CA GLY A 173 -7.27 5.22 -0.68
C GLY A 173 -6.39 4.53 0.35
N VAL A 174 -6.42 5.00 1.60
CA VAL A 174 -5.81 4.28 2.73
C VAL A 174 -6.85 3.35 3.36
N TRP A 175 -6.45 2.18 3.82
CA TRP A 175 -7.31 1.34 4.65
C TRP A 175 -7.43 1.97 6.05
N ALA A 176 -8.48 2.79 6.25
CA ALA A 176 -8.67 3.55 7.49
C ALA A 176 -9.72 2.94 8.42
N ASP A 177 -10.63 2.12 7.86
CA ASP A 177 -11.72 1.53 8.63
C ASP A 177 -11.94 0.04 8.36
N GLN A 178 -12.75 -0.59 9.20
CA GLN A 178 -13.10 -1.99 9.11
C GLN A 178 -14.59 -2.20 9.35
N ASN A 179 -15.16 -3.21 8.70
CA ASN A 179 -16.56 -3.55 8.91
C ASN A 179 -16.77 -4.21 10.27
N GLY A 180 -17.71 -3.69 11.05
CA GLY A 180 -18.18 -4.26 12.31
C GLY A 180 -19.19 -5.38 12.13
N ASP A 181 -19.66 -5.94 13.25
CA ASP A 181 -20.69 -6.99 13.27
C ASP A 181 -22.05 -6.49 13.76
N ASP A 182 -22.38 -5.24 13.54
CA ASP A 182 -23.73 -4.70 13.68
C ASP A 182 -24.66 -5.12 12.51
N GLY A 183 -24.08 -5.50 11.38
CA GLY A 183 -24.78 -5.99 10.19
C GLY A 183 -24.38 -7.40 9.71
N PRO A 184 -24.80 -7.78 8.48
CA PRO A 184 -24.17 -8.87 7.74
C PRO A 184 -22.69 -8.57 7.44
N PRO A 185 -21.85 -9.57 7.14
CA PRO A 185 -20.45 -9.35 6.78
C PRO A 185 -20.32 -8.76 5.36
N MET A 186 -20.30 -7.43 5.29
CA MET A 186 -20.24 -6.65 4.05
C MET A 186 -18.81 -6.46 3.53
N VAL A 187 -18.68 -6.22 2.23
CA VAL A 187 -17.44 -5.78 1.55
C VAL A 187 -17.81 -4.71 0.54
N GLY A 188 -16.84 -3.91 0.09
CA GLY A 188 -17.09 -2.92 -0.96
C GLY A 188 -17.52 -1.57 -0.42
N GLU A 189 -16.93 -1.12 0.69
CA GLU A 189 -17.30 0.14 1.33
C GLU A 189 -16.09 1.09 1.36
N ALA A 190 -16.33 2.38 1.17
CA ALA A 190 -15.29 3.39 1.12
C ALA A 190 -15.80 4.80 1.44
N SER A 191 -14.86 5.71 1.74
CA SER A 191 -15.17 7.11 2.03
C SER A 191 -16.00 7.81 0.94
N LEU A 192 -16.85 8.76 1.36
CA LEU A 192 -17.52 9.70 0.46
C LEU A 192 -16.55 10.39 -0.52
N ALA A 193 -15.31 10.66 -0.10
CA ALA A 193 -14.27 11.28 -0.90
C ALA A 193 -13.91 10.46 -2.15
N ILE A 194 -13.63 9.15 -2.00
CA ILE A 194 -13.27 8.32 -3.16
C ILE A 194 -14.49 8.03 -4.04
N ALA A 195 -15.67 7.84 -3.46
CA ALA A 195 -16.91 7.71 -4.22
C ALA A 195 -17.21 8.97 -5.06
N THR A 196 -16.99 10.15 -4.49
CA THR A 196 -17.12 11.43 -5.20
C THR A 196 -16.13 11.53 -6.37
N LEU A 197 -14.90 11.01 -6.22
CA LEU A 197 -13.91 10.96 -7.30
C LEU A 197 -14.32 9.98 -8.40
N CYS A 198 -14.89 8.83 -8.04
CA CYS A 198 -15.35 7.81 -8.97
C CYS A 198 -16.57 8.27 -9.78
N PHE A 199 -17.62 8.73 -9.11
CA PHE A 199 -18.97 8.83 -9.67
C PHE A 199 -19.51 10.25 -9.74
N GLY A 200 -18.81 11.20 -9.11
CA GLY A 200 -19.20 12.59 -9.05
C GLY A 200 -20.10 12.89 -7.85
N LYS A 201 -20.07 14.15 -7.43
CA LYS A 201 -20.71 14.63 -6.20
C LYS A 201 -22.22 14.41 -6.15
N ASP A 202 -22.91 14.59 -7.27
CA ASP A 202 -24.38 14.53 -7.35
C ASP A 202 -24.92 13.09 -7.43
N LYS A 203 -24.05 12.09 -7.34
CA LYS A 203 -24.39 10.67 -7.46
C LYS A 203 -24.26 9.89 -6.18
N VAL A 204 -23.58 10.45 -5.18
CA VAL A 204 -23.25 9.72 -3.95
C VAL A 204 -23.45 10.59 -2.72
N ASP A 205 -24.00 9.99 -1.68
CA ASP A 205 -24.14 10.53 -0.33
C ASP A 205 -24.09 9.37 0.70
N GLY A 206 -24.20 9.68 1.99
CA GLY A 206 -24.04 8.67 3.06
C GLY A 206 -25.08 7.54 3.07
N ASP A 207 -26.14 7.60 2.28
CA ASP A 207 -27.14 6.53 2.14
C ASP A 207 -27.29 6.07 0.67
N ASN A 208 -26.47 6.63 -0.23
CA ASN A 208 -26.50 6.35 -1.66
C ASN A 208 -25.08 6.16 -2.18
N GLY A 209 -24.63 4.90 -2.18
CA GLY A 209 -23.38 4.48 -2.83
C GLY A 209 -23.56 4.15 -4.32
N HIS A 210 -22.72 3.24 -4.81
CA HIS A 210 -22.73 2.71 -6.18
C HIS A 210 -22.95 1.20 -6.14
N SER A 211 -24.17 0.76 -6.41
CA SER A 211 -24.58 -0.65 -6.25
C SER A 211 -24.14 -1.57 -7.40
N GLU A 212 -23.63 -1.03 -8.51
CA GLU A 212 -23.10 -1.87 -9.58
C GLU A 212 -21.82 -2.58 -9.14
N LEU A 213 -21.81 -3.90 -9.38
CA LEU A 213 -20.76 -4.83 -8.94
C LEU A 213 -19.52 -4.80 -9.87
N ASP A 214 -18.94 -3.62 -10.07
CA ASP A 214 -17.86 -3.35 -11.02
C ASP A 214 -16.64 -2.61 -10.44
N VAL A 215 -16.60 -2.43 -9.11
CA VAL A 215 -15.53 -1.76 -8.38
C VAL A 215 -14.50 -2.78 -7.88
N LEU A 216 -13.25 -2.61 -8.30
CA LEU A 216 -12.13 -3.46 -7.86
C LEU A 216 -11.33 -2.78 -6.76
N TYR A 217 -11.18 -3.47 -5.63
CA TYR A 217 -10.27 -3.12 -4.55
C TYR A 217 -9.06 -4.06 -4.55
N ILE A 218 -7.84 -3.51 -4.56
CA ILE A 218 -6.58 -4.26 -4.52
C ILE A 218 -5.76 -3.79 -3.32
N ALA A 219 -5.52 -4.66 -2.36
CA ALA A 219 -4.68 -4.39 -1.20
C ALA A 219 -3.32 -5.06 -1.36
N PHE A 220 -2.28 -4.42 -0.80
CA PHE A 220 -0.89 -4.82 -0.96
C PHE A 220 -0.28 -5.19 0.39
N PRO A 221 0.17 -6.44 0.58
CA PRO A 221 0.93 -6.80 1.75
C PRO A 221 2.28 -6.10 1.80
N GLY A 222 2.73 -5.79 3.02
CA GLY A 222 4.03 -5.21 3.33
C GLY A 222 3.99 -3.74 3.73
N SER A 223 4.94 -3.35 4.57
CA SER A 223 5.06 -2.00 5.12
C SER A 223 5.28 -0.90 4.09
N ASP A 224 5.76 -1.23 2.89
CA ASP A 224 5.89 -0.27 1.79
C ASP A 224 4.54 0.14 1.18
N ALA A 225 3.44 -0.52 1.58
CA ALA A 225 2.08 -0.07 1.29
C ALA A 225 1.60 1.03 2.25
N VAL A 226 2.22 1.20 3.42
CA VAL A 226 1.82 2.22 4.40
C VAL A 226 2.45 3.56 4.04
N PRO A 227 1.67 4.62 3.77
CA PRO A 227 2.23 5.93 3.44
C PRO A 227 2.88 6.61 4.66
N GLY A 228 2.42 6.27 5.86
CA GLY A 228 2.93 6.86 7.10
C GLY A 228 2.67 8.36 7.20
N ALA A 229 3.27 8.99 8.20
CA ALA A 229 3.08 10.42 8.50
C ALA A 229 3.52 11.36 7.35
N LYS A 230 4.40 10.91 6.46
CA LYS A 230 5.04 11.74 5.41
C LYS A 230 4.65 11.36 3.98
N GLY A 231 4.06 10.18 3.75
CA GLY A 231 3.71 9.70 2.41
C GLY A 231 2.29 10.07 1.98
N ALA A 232 1.48 10.65 2.86
CA ALA A 232 0.16 11.17 2.52
C ALA A 232 0.00 12.61 3.00
N ASN A 233 -0.78 13.40 2.27
CA ASN A 233 -1.14 14.77 2.64
C ASN A 233 -2.32 14.76 3.62
N TRP A 234 -2.08 14.32 4.85
CA TRP A 234 -3.09 14.25 5.92
C TRP A 234 -3.75 15.59 6.27
N LYS A 235 -3.23 16.72 5.81
CA LYS A 235 -3.85 18.06 5.97
C LYS A 235 -4.47 18.58 4.67
N ALA A 236 -4.74 17.70 3.71
CA ALA A 236 -5.44 18.08 2.50
C ALA A 236 -6.75 18.79 2.82
N SER A 237 -7.17 19.68 1.92
CA SER A 237 -8.45 20.38 2.00
C SER A 237 -9.42 19.96 0.91
N THR A 238 -9.05 18.99 0.07
CA THR A 238 -9.90 18.41 -0.96
C THR A 238 -9.61 16.92 -1.12
N ALA A 239 -10.64 16.14 -1.49
CA ALA A 239 -10.51 14.73 -1.88
C ALA A 239 -9.38 14.50 -2.89
N LYS A 240 -9.31 15.37 -3.90
CA LYS A 240 -8.29 15.30 -4.93
C LYS A 240 -6.88 15.52 -4.37
N ALA A 241 -6.66 16.52 -3.52
CA ALA A 241 -5.33 16.79 -2.97
C ALA A 241 -4.82 15.65 -2.07
N PHE A 242 -5.72 14.97 -1.37
CA PHE A 242 -5.36 13.76 -0.63
C PHE A 242 -5.04 12.60 -1.57
N GLN A 243 -5.92 12.29 -2.53
CA GLN A 243 -5.68 11.23 -3.51
C GLN A 243 -4.36 11.45 -4.28
N ASP A 244 -4.10 12.67 -4.75
CA ASP A 244 -2.89 13.00 -5.52
C ASP A 244 -1.63 12.66 -4.72
N SER A 245 -1.67 12.88 -3.39
CA SER A 245 -0.55 12.59 -2.50
C SER A 245 -0.20 11.10 -2.41
N LEU A 246 -1.19 10.21 -2.60
CA LEU A 246 -1.00 8.77 -2.59
C LEU A 246 -0.49 8.22 -3.94
N THR A 247 -0.66 8.99 -5.02
CA THR A 247 -0.47 8.49 -6.40
C THR A 247 0.94 7.96 -6.66
N ALA A 248 1.98 8.63 -6.16
CA ALA A 248 3.35 8.19 -6.40
C ALA A 248 3.64 6.81 -5.79
N GLN A 249 3.25 6.60 -4.53
CA GLN A 249 3.44 5.33 -3.83
C GLN A 249 2.49 4.26 -4.36
N GLY A 250 1.22 4.59 -4.58
CA GLY A 250 0.24 3.71 -5.21
C GLY A 250 0.70 3.20 -6.59
N ASN A 251 1.24 4.09 -7.44
CA ASN A 251 1.77 3.73 -8.74
C ASN A 251 2.96 2.76 -8.66
N LYS A 252 3.77 2.86 -7.59
CA LYS A 252 4.86 1.92 -7.32
C LYS A 252 4.32 0.55 -6.89
N LEU A 253 3.30 0.50 -6.04
CA LEU A 253 2.69 -0.74 -5.56
C LEU A 253 2.07 -1.55 -6.71
N ILE A 254 1.32 -0.89 -7.61
CA ILE A 254 0.69 -1.58 -8.74
C ILE A 254 1.71 -2.16 -9.74
N GLN A 255 2.99 -1.77 -9.71
CA GLN A 255 4.00 -2.38 -10.60
C GLN A 255 4.23 -3.87 -10.31
N ARG A 256 3.88 -4.34 -9.10
CA ARG A 256 3.92 -5.77 -8.78
C ARG A 256 2.97 -6.59 -9.66
N ILE A 257 1.88 -5.98 -10.10
CA ILE A 257 0.83 -6.62 -10.90
C ILE A 257 1.33 -6.78 -12.34
N GLY A 258 1.35 -8.02 -12.83
CA GLY A 258 1.74 -8.33 -14.22
C GLY A 258 3.24 -8.54 -14.43
N GLY A 259 4.01 -8.82 -13.36
CA GLY A 259 5.41 -9.28 -13.48
C GLY A 259 6.46 -8.18 -13.58
N GLY A 260 6.15 -6.94 -13.17
CA GLY A 260 7.14 -5.88 -12.98
C GLY A 260 7.96 -6.17 -11.71
N GLY A 261 9.20 -6.62 -11.89
CA GLY A 261 10.10 -7.06 -10.81
C GLY A 261 10.27 -6.05 -9.66
N GLY A 262 9.55 -6.28 -8.57
CA GLY A 262 9.89 -5.82 -7.23
C GLY A 262 10.38 -7.01 -6.39
N PRO A 263 11.36 -6.83 -5.48
CA PRO A 263 11.94 -7.92 -4.70
C PRO A 263 10.96 -8.33 -3.59
N GLY A 264 10.13 -9.34 -3.85
CA GLY A 264 9.48 -10.11 -2.79
C GLY A 264 10.46 -11.13 -2.19
N PRO A 265 10.45 -11.36 -0.86
CA PRO A 265 11.22 -12.43 -0.26
C PRO A 265 10.47 -13.75 -0.50
N GLY A 266 10.99 -14.60 -1.38
CA GLY A 266 10.43 -15.94 -1.59
C GLY A 266 11.33 -16.84 -2.46
N PRO A 267 11.50 -18.12 -2.13
CA PRO A 267 12.59 -18.95 -2.62
C PRO A 267 12.39 -19.49 -4.05
N SER A 268 13.53 -19.74 -4.70
CA SER A 268 13.78 -20.49 -5.95
C SER A 268 12.96 -21.80 -6.04
N PRO A 269 12.63 -22.36 -7.25
CA PRO A 269 13.68 -22.86 -8.16
C PRO A 269 13.42 -22.82 -9.70
N THR A 270 14.53 -22.64 -10.43
CA THR A 270 14.94 -23.20 -11.77
C THR A 270 14.16 -22.96 -13.09
N THR A 271 14.87 -22.31 -14.04
CA THR A 271 15.12 -22.63 -15.48
C THR A 271 13.94 -22.98 -16.41
N THR A 272 13.77 -22.44 -17.63
CA THR A 272 14.72 -22.21 -18.75
C THR A 272 13.93 -21.54 -19.90
N GLY A 273 14.58 -20.75 -20.77
CA GLY A 273 14.06 -20.49 -22.12
C GLY A 273 14.14 -19.03 -22.58
N GLY A 274 15.06 -18.74 -23.50
CA GLY A 274 15.47 -17.39 -23.85
C GLY A 274 14.58 -16.68 -24.87
N SER A 275 14.58 -15.35 -24.76
CA SER A 275 14.25 -14.37 -25.79
C SER A 275 14.98 -13.08 -25.38
N VAL A 276 15.67 -12.45 -26.32
CA VAL A 276 16.62 -11.34 -26.12
C VAL A 276 16.03 -10.25 -25.20
N PRO A 277 16.69 -9.85 -24.10
CA PRO A 277 16.16 -8.84 -23.19
C PRO A 277 16.23 -7.46 -23.83
N VAL A 278 15.07 -6.82 -23.99
CA VAL A 278 15.03 -5.36 -24.03
C VAL A 278 15.53 -4.89 -22.67
N PRO A 279 16.52 -3.96 -22.57
CA PRO A 279 17.04 -3.54 -21.28
C PRO A 279 15.91 -2.90 -20.46
N THR A 280 15.41 -3.64 -19.47
CA THR A 280 14.46 -3.15 -18.47
C THR A 280 15.16 -2.10 -17.63
N CYS A 281 14.63 -0.89 -17.66
CA CYS A 281 15.17 0.23 -16.93
C CYS A 281 14.18 0.67 -15.88
N ALA A 282 14.68 1.29 -14.80
CA ALA A 282 13.87 1.74 -13.68
C ALA A 282 12.73 2.68 -14.12
N TRP A 283 12.88 3.37 -15.26
CA TRP A 283 11.82 4.12 -15.91
C TRP A 283 11.95 4.10 -17.46
N ALA A 284 10.81 4.19 -18.16
CA ALA A 284 10.73 4.08 -19.61
C ALA A 284 11.33 5.30 -20.34
N GLY A 285 12.14 5.07 -21.38
CA GLY A 285 12.73 6.13 -22.21
C GLY A 285 14.14 6.59 -21.81
N HIS A 286 14.71 6.00 -20.76
CA HIS A 286 16.03 6.37 -20.20
C HIS A 286 16.94 5.15 -20.02
N CYS A 287 16.74 4.16 -20.91
CA CYS A 287 17.51 2.93 -20.96
C CYS A 287 18.79 3.08 -21.78
N LYS A 288 19.61 2.03 -21.83
CA LYS A 288 20.77 1.97 -22.73
C LYS A 288 20.38 2.39 -24.16
N GLY A 289 21.02 3.46 -24.66
CA GLY A 289 20.77 4.07 -25.97
C GLY A 289 19.78 5.25 -25.99
N ALA A 290 19.12 5.55 -24.86
CA ALA A 290 18.29 6.74 -24.71
C ALA A 290 19.13 8.03 -24.78
N SER A 291 18.53 9.13 -25.25
CA SER A 291 19.18 10.44 -25.28
C SER A 291 19.23 11.04 -23.86
N CYS A 292 20.36 11.62 -23.49
CA CYS A 292 20.59 12.21 -22.17
C CYS A 292 21.43 13.50 -22.28
N LYS A 293 21.40 14.33 -21.24
CA LYS A 293 22.28 15.49 -21.05
C LYS A 293 23.13 15.36 -19.79
N THR A 294 22.59 14.75 -18.74
CA THR A 294 23.27 14.47 -17.47
C THR A 294 23.04 13.01 -17.05
N ASN A 295 23.82 12.52 -16.08
CA ASN A 295 23.69 11.13 -15.59
C ASN A 295 22.31 10.81 -15.02
N ASP A 296 21.62 11.80 -14.44
CA ASP A 296 20.27 11.64 -13.89
C ASP A 296 19.20 11.38 -14.98
N ASP A 297 19.52 11.65 -16.24
CA ASP A 297 18.66 11.30 -17.38
C ASP A 297 18.76 9.81 -17.76
N CYS A 298 19.55 9.01 -17.04
CA CYS A 298 19.75 7.59 -17.30
C CYS A 298 19.31 6.74 -16.11
N SER A 299 18.57 5.68 -16.37
CA SER A 299 18.24 4.73 -15.32
C SER A 299 19.47 3.92 -14.92
N ASP A 300 19.62 3.62 -13.64
CA ASP A 300 20.64 2.69 -13.17
C ASP A 300 20.54 1.34 -13.92
N PRO A 301 21.67 0.76 -14.38
CA PRO A 301 23.05 1.12 -14.07
C PRO A 301 23.74 2.06 -15.09
N TRP A 302 22.98 2.76 -15.95
CA TRP A 302 23.53 3.52 -17.08
C TRP A 302 23.90 4.95 -16.70
N ALA A 303 24.96 5.50 -17.29
CA ALA A 303 25.36 6.90 -17.15
C ALA A 303 25.22 7.63 -18.48
N CYS A 304 25.20 8.97 -18.46
CA CYS A 304 25.10 9.75 -19.68
C CYS A 304 26.46 9.91 -20.34
N VAL A 305 26.71 9.07 -21.35
CA VAL A 305 27.98 9.02 -22.08
C VAL A 305 27.75 9.55 -23.49
N SER A 306 28.40 10.66 -23.82
CA SER A 306 28.31 11.28 -25.15
C SER A 306 26.87 11.56 -25.62
N GLY A 307 26.00 11.99 -24.70
CA GLY A 307 24.60 12.31 -24.99
C GLY A 307 23.68 11.09 -25.12
N LYS A 308 24.18 9.89 -24.77
CA LYS A 308 23.43 8.64 -24.72
C LYS A 308 23.62 7.89 -23.41
N CYS A 309 22.58 7.25 -22.91
CA CYS A 309 22.70 6.38 -21.75
C CYS A 309 23.49 5.12 -22.14
N ASP A 310 24.67 4.93 -21.56
CA ASP A 310 25.52 3.77 -21.83
C ASP A 310 26.32 3.40 -20.58
N THR A 311 27.04 2.30 -20.69
CA THR A 311 28.00 1.78 -19.73
C THR A 311 29.19 2.73 -19.65
N ASP A 312 29.44 3.31 -18.48
CA ASP A 312 30.64 4.12 -18.24
C ASP A 312 31.88 3.19 -18.15
N ASN A 313 32.73 3.22 -19.17
CA ASN A 313 33.99 2.48 -19.19
C ASN A 313 35.11 3.14 -18.36
N SER A 314 34.80 4.19 -17.60
CA SER A 314 35.78 5.00 -16.86
C SER A 314 35.90 4.64 -15.37
N GLY A 315 35.16 3.65 -14.86
CA GLY A 315 35.16 3.29 -13.44
C GLY A 315 35.12 1.78 -13.17
N PRO A 316 35.67 1.30 -12.04
CA PRO A 316 35.58 -0.12 -11.67
C PRO A 316 34.11 -0.53 -11.52
N ALA A 317 33.80 -1.76 -11.94
CA ALA A 317 32.48 -2.36 -11.86
C ALA A 317 31.80 -2.11 -10.50
N PRO A 318 30.49 -1.86 -10.44
CA PRO A 318 29.78 -1.74 -9.17
C PRO A 318 29.84 -3.08 -8.45
N SER A 319 30.64 -3.12 -7.37
CA SER A 319 30.62 -4.19 -6.39
C SER A 319 29.21 -4.33 -5.81
N PRO A 320 28.78 -5.55 -5.44
CA PRO A 320 27.48 -5.77 -4.82
C PRO A 320 27.33 -4.83 -3.62
N VAL A 321 26.31 -3.97 -3.66
CA VAL A 321 25.99 -3.07 -2.55
C VAL A 321 25.65 -3.95 -1.35
N PRO A 322 26.43 -3.90 -0.25
CA PRO A 322 26.11 -4.66 0.93
C PRO A 322 24.77 -4.15 1.48
N THR A 323 23.78 -5.03 1.61
CA THR A 323 22.53 -4.73 2.31
C THR A 323 22.88 -4.36 3.75
N CYS A 324 22.50 -3.15 4.14
CA CYS A 324 22.74 -2.59 5.46
C CYS A 324 21.42 -2.08 6.02
N ALA A 325 21.31 -2.04 7.35
CA ALA A 325 20.08 -1.66 8.04
C ALA A 325 19.62 -0.23 7.71
N TRP A 326 20.55 0.63 7.29
CA TRP A 326 20.29 1.99 6.81
C TRP A 326 21.19 2.37 5.62
N ALA A 327 20.71 3.23 4.73
CA ALA A 327 21.45 3.66 3.54
C ALA A 327 22.60 4.61 3.90
N GLY A 328 23.79 4.39 3.33
CA GLY A 328 24.96 5.28 3.51
C GLY A 328 25.92 4.92 4.64
N HIS A 329 25.69 3.82 5.37
CA HIS A 329 26.51 3.39 6.51
C HIS A 329 26.94 1.91 6.40
N CYS A 330 27.08 1.42 5.16
CA CYS A 330 27.53 0.08 4.84
C CYS A 330 29.05 -0.04 4.85
N LYS A 331 29.58 -1.25 4.65
CA LYS A 331 31.02 -1.45 4.42
C LYS A 331 31.56 -0.44 3.39
N GLY A 332 32.58 0.33 3.77
CA GLY A 332 33.19 1.39 2.97
C GLY A 332 32.60 2.81 3.14
N ALA A 333 31.50 2.95 3.88
CA ALA A 333 30.95 4.26 4.26
C ALA A 333 31.90 5.01 5.20
N SER A 334 31.89 6.34 5.16
CA SER A 334 32.67 7.17 6.09
C SER A 334 32.03 7.20 7.47
N CYS A 335 32.84 7.07 8.52
CA CYS A 335 32.38 7.04 9.90
C CYS A 335 33.34 7.82 10.82
N LYS A 336 32.87 8.20 12.00
CA LYS A 336 33.68 8.76 13.10
C LYS A 336 33.61 7.89 14.35
N THR A 337 32.47 7.26 14.60
CA THR A 337 32.23 6.31 15.70
C THR A 337 31.57 5.03 15.18
N ASN A 338 31.54 3.97 16.00
CA ASN A 338 30.94 2.69 15.59
C ASN A 338 29.43 2.81 15.29
N ASP A 339 28.73 3.76 15.90
CA ASP A 339 27.30 4.00 15.67
C ASP A 339 27.00 4.60 14.28
N ASP A 340 28.04 5.09 13.58
CA ASP A 340 27.93 5.54 12.20
C ASP A 340 27.94 4.36 11.19
N CYS A 341 28.01 3.12 11.66
CA CYS A 341 28.06 1.91 10.82
C CYS A 341 26.87 1.00 11.11
N SER A 342 26.26 0.45 10.05
CA SER A 342 25.28 -0.62 10.22
C SER A 342 25.97 -1.89 10.70
N ASP A 343 25.32 -2.62 11.61
CA ASP A 343 25.69 -4.00 11.89
C ASP A 343 25.76 -4.82 10.59
N PRO A 344 26.81 -5.65 10.39
CA PRO A 344 27.82 -6.05 11.39
C PRO A 344 29.12 -5.20 11.37
N TRP A 345 29.12 -4.01 10.77
CA TRP A 345 30.34 -3.23 10.54
C TRP A 345 30.65 -2.29 11.71
N ALA A 346 31.94 -2.08 12.00
CA ALA A 346 32.43 -1.12 12.97
C ALA A 346 33.20 0.01 12.28
N CYS A 347 33.41 1.13 12.96
CA CYS A 347 34.17 2.24 12.39
C CYS A 347 35.67 2.01 12.54
N VAL A 348 36.30 1.57 11.46
CA VAL A 348 37.72 1.23 11.39
C VAL A 348 38.42 2.22 10.48
N SER A 349 39.34 3.01 11.05
CA SER A 349 40.13 4.01 10.30
C SER A 349 39.28 4.99 9.48
N GLY A 350 38.15 5.43 10.05
CA GLY A 350 37.23 6.37 9.41
C GLY A 350 36.34 5.77 8.32
N LYS A 351 36.32 4.44 8.20
CA LYS A 351 35.47 3.68 7.29
C LYS A 351 34.76 2.52 8.00
N CYS A 352 33.51 2.24 7.63
CA CYS A 352 32.81 1.06 8.14
C CYS A 352 33.45 -0.20 7.54
N ASP A 353 34.00 -1.07 8.38
CA ASP A 353 34.62 -2.33 7.98
C ASP A 353 34.50 -3.39 9.07
N THR A 354 34.89 -4.61 8.74
CA THR A 354 35.02 -5.76 9.65
C THR A 354 36.11 -5.48 10.69
N ASP A 355 35.72 -5.49 11.97
CA ASP A 355 36.68 -5.41 13.07
C ASP A 355 37.45 -6.73 13.21
N ASN A 356 38.70 -6.76 12.73
CA ASN A 356 39.59 -7.92 12.88
C ASN A 356 40.28 -7.98 14.26
N SER A 357 39.90 -7.12 15.20
CA SER A 357 40.53 -7.02 16.53
C SER A 357 39.84 -7.87 17.60
N GLY A 358 38.70 -8.51 17.30
CA GLY A 358 37.90 -9.26 18.27
C GLY A 358 37.65 -10.71 17.86
N PRO A 359 37.54 -11.66 18.81
CA PRO A 359 37.17 -13.03 18.50
C PRO A 359 35.78 -13.06 17.83
N ALA A 360 35.63 -13.94 16.84
CA ALA A 360 34.44 -14.09 16.02
C ALA A 360 33.14 -14.06 16.87
N PRO A 361 32.07 -13.37 16.42
CA PRO A 361 30.80 -13.39 17.13
C PRO A 361 30.28 -14.83 17.17
N ALA A 362 30.05 -15.34 18.38
CA ALA A 362 29.36 -16.60 18.57
C ALA A 362 27.95 -16.49 17.94
N PRO A 363 27.41 -17.59 17.38
CA PRO A 363 26.07 -17.60 16.79
C PRO A 363 25.06 -17.07 17.81
N VAL A 364 24.38 -15.98 17.47
CA VAL A 364 23.31 -15.41 18.27
C VAL A 364 22.16 -16.43 18.32
N PRO A 365 21.78 -16.95 19.49
CA PRO A 365 20.63 -17.85 19.58
C PRO A 365 19.37 -17.10 19.16
N THR A 366 18.65 -17.61 18.17
CA THR A 366 17.32 -17.10 17.80
C THR A 366 16.38 -17.29 18.98
N CYS A 367 15.86 -16.19 19.50
CA CYS A 367 14.93 -16.14 20.62
C CYS A 367 13.68 -15.40 20.20
N ALA A 368 12.56 -15.65 20.88
CA ALA A 368 11.27 -15.07 20.52
C ALA A 368 11.27 -13.52 20.54
N TRP A 369 12.18 -12.92 21.31
CA TRP A 369 12.45 -11.48 21.37
C TRP A 369 13.93 -11.20 21.69
N ALA A 370 14.44 -10.07 21.18
CA ALA A 370 15.85 -9.70 21.30
C ALA A 370 16.23 -9.32 22.75
N GLY A 371 17.37 -9.81 23.26
CA GLY A 371 17.88 -9.45 24.60
C GLY A 371 17.48 -10.38 25.75
N HIS A 372 16.68 -11.42 25.49
CA HIS A 372 16.17 -12.34 26.52
C HIS A 372 16.55 -13.82 26.23
N CYS A 373 17.69 -14.02 25.58
CA CYS A 373 18.18 -15.31 25.13
C CYS A 373 19.05 -16.02 26.18
N LYS A 374 19.41 -17.28 25.91
CA LYS A 374 20.33 -18.03 26.78
C LYS A 374 21.60 -17.22 27.09
N GLY A 375 21.84 -16.98 28.36
CA GLY A 375 23.00 -16.25 28.89
C GLY A 375 22.77 -14.77 29.21
N THR A 376 21.61 -14.19 28.83
CA THR A 376 21.25 -12.81 29.19
C THR A 376 20.86 -12.70 30.65
N SER A 377 21.04 -11.52 31.23
CA SER A 377 20.71 -11.25 32.63
C SER A 377 19.20 -11.22 32.84
N CYS A 378 18.71 -11.82 33.92
CA CYS A 378 17.29 -11.87 34.27
C CYS A 378 17.10 -11.68 35.78
N LYS A 379 15.89 -11.30 36.20
CA LYS A 379 15.44 -11.26 37.59
C LYS A 379 14.30 -12.23 37.83
N THR A 380 13.41 -12.40 36.85
CA THR A 380 12.29 -13.35 36.87
C THR A 380 12.27 -14.17 35.59
N ASN A 381 11.46 -15.24 35.55
CA ASN A 381 11.33 -16.08 34.37
C ASN A 381 10.77 -15.32 33.15
N ASP A 382 9.99 -14.26 33.38
CA ASP A 382 9.40 -13.45 32.30
C ASP A 382 10.46 -12.59 31.58
N ASP A 383 11.64 -12.42 32.18
CA ASP A 383 12.78 -11.78 31.53
C ASP A 383 13.50 -12.73 30.54
N CYS A 384 13.02 -13.96 30.37
CA CYS A 384 13.60 -14.97 29.48
C CYS A 384 12.61 -15.38 28.39
N SER A 385 13.09 -15.48 27.15
CA SER A 385 12.27 -16.03 26.06
C SER A 385 12.15 -17.53 26.19
N ASP A 386 10.99 -18.08 25.85
CA ASP A 386 10.86 -19.53 25.68
C ASP A 386 11.95 -20.08 24.73
N PRO A 387 12.58 -21.21 25.08
CA PRO A 387 12.26 -22.13 26.17
C PRO A 387 13.00 -21.87 27.51
N TRP A 388 13.62 -20.71 27.71
CA TRP A 388 14.55 -20.45 28.81
C TRP A 388 13.86 -19.94 30.07
N ALA A 389 14.43 -20.26 31.24
CA ALA A 389 13.98 -19.75 32.54
C ALA A 389 15.11 -19.00 33.25
N CYS A 390 14.76 -18.16 34.22
CA CYS A 390 15.75 -17.37 34.95
C CYS A 390 16.41 -18.19 36.05
N VAL A 391 17.65 -18.61 35.82
CA VAL A 391 18.44 -19.43 36.74
C VAL A 391 19.67 -18.64 37.17
N SER A 392 19.76 -18.35 38.46
CA SER A 392 20.89 -17.62 39.06
C SER A 392 21.21 -16.28 38.37
N GLY A 393 20.16 -15.56 37.99
CA GLY A 393 20.27 -14.24 37.36
C GLY A 393 20.61 -14.27 35.87
N LYS A 394 20.56 -15.45 35.23
CA LYS A 394 20.69 -15.59 33.77
C LYS A 394 19.65 -16.54 33.16
N CYS A 395 19.23 -16.28 31.93
CA CYS A 395 18.38 -17.19 31.18
C CYS A 395 19.18 -18.45 30.79
N ALA A 396 18.78 -19.65 31.24
CA ALA A 396 19.58 -20.87 31.11
C ALA A 396 18.81 -22.10 30.65
#